data_AF-A0A7S0VCD2-F1
#
_entry.id   AF-A0A7S0VCD2-F1
#
_cell.length_a   1.000
_cell.length_b   1.000
_cell.length_c   1.000
_cell.angle_alpha   90.00
_cell.angle_beta   90.00
_cell.angle_gamma   90.00
#
_symmetry.space_group_name_H-M   'P 1'
#
loop_
_entity.id
_entity.type
_entity.pdbx_description
1 polymer ?
#
loop_
_entity_poly.entity_id
_entity_poly.type
_entity_poly.pdbx_seq_one_letter_code
_entity_poly.pdbx_strand_id
1 'polypeptide(L)'
;MSTEEVIASESGDEAVVETVKLGYRTFHEGRAAAEYLRNLLTNSAVNTFLPEYEHVLLLDLIKKGHKRAAEKIGRGVKGFQVRYWCNSAEGKTNARAFFLVRKNGSVEDFSYLKSLDGIFPNSRILSSKPSAPKNGHGGGRGIVKKHGGRGRGRK
;
A
#
# COMPACT_ATOMS: atom_id res chain seq x y z
N MET A 1 42.44 -26.45 -32.89
CA MET A 1 41.49 -27.39 -32.25
C MET A 1 40.68 -26.56 -31.28
N SER A 2 39.48 -26.15 -31.69
CA SER A 2 38.54 -25.38 -30.87
C SER A 2 37.85 -26.34 -29.92
N THR A 3 38.06 -26.17 -28.61
CA THR A 3 37.32 -26.91 -27.59
C THR A 3 35.96 -26.24 -27.38
N GLU A 4 34.91 -26.91 -27.84
CA GLU A 4 33.58 -26.86 -27.24
C GLU A 4 33.70 -27.28 -25.76
N GLU A 5 33.08 -26.52 -24.86
CA GLU A 5 32.64 -27.09 -23.58
C GLU A 5 31.19 -26.73 -23.30
N VAL A 6 30.55 -27.73 -22.71
CA VAL A 6 29.15 -28.07 -22.75
C VAL A 6 28.56 -27.77 -21.38
N ILE A 7 27.44 -27.04 -21.39
CA ILE A 7 26.30 -27.07 -20.46
C ILE A 7 26.53 -27.65 -19.04
N ALA A 8 26.36 -26.81 -18.02
CA ALA A 8 25.92 -27.24 -16.70
C ALA A 8 24.60 -26.53 -16.36
N SER A 9 23.50 -27.24 -16.60
CA SER A 9 22.19 -26.92 -16.02
C SER A 9 22.12 -27.64 -14.67
N GLU A 10 22.49 -26.97 -13.58
CA GLU A 10 22.29 -27.51 -12.24
C GLU A 10 20.84 -27.29 -11.81
N SER A 11 20.11 -28.40 -11.78
CA SER A 11 18.83 -28.54 -11.09
C SER A 11 19.12 -28.83 -9.63
N GLY A 12 19.08 -27.80 -8.79
CA GLY A 12 19.08 -27.93 -7.34
C GLY A 12 17.64 -27.96 -6.82
N ASP A 13 17.29 -29.00 -6.07
CA ASP A 13 16.11 -29.06 -5.21
C ASP A 13 16.32 -28.09 -4.04
N GLU A 14 16.27 -26.79 -4.32
CA GLU A 14 16.20 -25.75 -3.31
C GLU A 14 14.73 -25.46 -3.06
N ALA A 15 14.31 -25.45 -1.79
CA ALA A 15 13.02 -24.91 -1.39
C ALA A 15 12.82 -23.61 -2.16
N VAL A 16 11.85 -23.58 -3.10
CA VAL A 16 11.63 -22.45 -3.99
C VAL A 16 11.18 -21.28 -3.12
N VAL A 17 12.13 -20.58 -2.52
CA VAL A 17 11.89 -19.32 -1.84
C VAL A 17 11.50 -18.42 -2.99
N GLU A 18 10.20 -18.17 -3.15
CA GLU A 18 9.67 -17.30 -4.19
C GLU A 18 10.25 -15.89 -3.98
N THR A 19 11.44 -15.67 -4.56
CA THR A 19 12.09 -14.38 -4.52
C THR A 19 11.37 -13.47 -5.49
N VAL A 20 10.93 -12.31 -5.01
CA VAL A 20 10.22 -11.36 -5.84
C VAL A 20 11.17 -10.25 -6.22
N LYS A 21 11.46 -10.18 -7.52
CA LYS A 21 12.17 -9.04 -8.11
C LYS A 21 11.22 -7.85 -8.29
N LEU A 22 11.53 -6.72 -7.67
CA LEU A 22 10.84 -5.44 -7.80
C LEU A 22 11.84 -4.39 -8.30
N GLY A 23 11.73 -4.00 -9.57
CA GLY A 23 12.72 -3.18 -10.24
C GLY A 23 14.10 -3.82 -10.18
N TYR A 24 15.05 -3.09 -9.57
CA TYR A 24 16.45 -3.51 -9.44
C TYR A 24 16.75 -4.23 -8.11
N ARG A 25 15.75 -4.49 -7.27
CA ARG A 25 15.91 -5.21 -5.99
C ARG A 25 15.18 -6.54 -6.02
N THR A 26 15.71 -7.48 -5.26
CA THR A 26 15.09 -8.78 -5.02
C THR A 26 14.76 -8.89 -3.55
N PHE A 27 13.54 -9.34 -3.25
CA PHE A 27 13.05 -9.50 -1.88
C PHE A 27 12.65 -10.95 -1.65
N HIS A 28 13.15 -11.54 -0.56
CA HIS A 28 12.80 -12.90 -0.13
C HIS A 28 11.54 -12.91 0.72
N GLU A 29 11.23 -11.79 1.39
CA GLU A 29 10.11 -11.67 2.31
C GLU A 29 9.41 -10.32 2.14
N GLY A 30 8.09 -10.34 2.23
CA GLY A 30 7.27 -9.15 2.15
C GLY A 30 7.51 -8.13 3.28
N ARG A 31 7.94 -8.59 4.47
CA ARG A 31 8.32 -7.71 5.58
C ARG A 31 9.56 -6.88 5.24
N ALA A 32 10.60 -7.49 4.67
CA ALA A 32 11.80 -6.78 4.24
C ALA A 32 11.47 -5.72 3.17
N ALA A 33 10.57 -6.05 2.24
CA ALA A 33 10.08 -5.10 1.25
C ALA A 33 9.27 -3.95 1.88
N ALA A 34 8.43 -4.23 2.88
CA ALA A 34 7.67 -3.22 3.60
C ALA A 34 8.56 -2.26 4.40
N GLU A 35 9.59 -2.78 5.09
CA GLU A 35 10.56 -1.98 5.82
C GLU A 35 11.36 -1.07 4.88
N TYR A 36 11.79 -1.59 3.73
CA TYR A 36 12.45 -0.80 2.69
C TYR A 36 11.58 0.37 2.23
N LEU A 37 10.32 0.09 1.86
CA LEU A 37 9.39 1.10 1.35
C LEU A 37 9.00 2.13 2.43
N ARG A 38 8.88 1.70 3.69
CA ARG A 38 8.69 2.60 4.83
C ARG A 38 9.87 3.54 5.02
N ASN A 39 11.10 3.04 4.93
CA ASN A 39 12.31 3.85 5.05
C ASN A 39 12.42 4.83 3.88
N LEU A 40 12.16 4.36 2.65
CA LEU A 40 12.10 5.21 1.47
C LEU A 40 11.11 6.36 1.66
N LEU A 41 9.90 6.07 2.11
CA LEU A 41 8.85 7.07 2.36
C LEU A 41 9.24 8.10 3.43
N THR A 42 9.95 7.66 4.46
CA THR A 42 10.37 8.49 5.61
C THR A 42 11.59 9.36 5.25
N ASN A 43 12.49 8.86 4.41
CA ASN A 43 13.72 9.58 4.03
C ASN A 43 13.54 10.45 2.77
N SER A 44 12.50 10.21 1.97
CA SER A 44 12.23 10.99 0.77
C SER A 44 11.72 12.39 1.08
N ALA A 45 12.19 13.36 0.29
CA ALA A 45 11.64 14.71 0.28
C ALA A 45 10.19 14.72 -0.22
N VAL A 46 9.34 15.50 0.45
CA VAL A 46 7.94 15.66 0.06
C VAL A 46 7.80 16.51 -1.19
N ASN A 47 6.72 16.29 -1.95
CA ASN A 47 6.39 16.96 -3.21
C ASN A 47 7.48 16.88 -4.30
N THR A 48 8.42 15.94 -4.15
CA THR A 48 9.53 15.72 -5.08
C THR A 48 9.34 14.39 -5.80
N PHE A 49 9.77 14.32 -7.06
CA PHE A 49 9.80 13.05 -7.80
C PHE A 49 10.87 12.13 -7.24
N LEU A 50 10.51 10.86 -7.08
CA LEU A 50 11.46 9.83 -6.71
C LEU A 50 12.46 9.59 -7.86
N PRO A 51 13.70 9.19 -7.54
CA PRO A 51 14.69 8.85 -8.55
C PRO A 51 14.24 7.66 -9.38
N GLU A 52 14.79 7.52 -10.59
CA GLU A 52 14.41 6.48 -11.54
C GLU A 52 14.48 5.06 -10.95
N TYR A 53 15.50 4.81 -10.12
CA TYR A 53 15.67 3.54 -9.42
C TYR A 53 14.42 3.13 -8.63
N GLU A 54 13.88 4.05 -7.83
CA GLU A 54 12.69 3.82 -7.01
C GLU A 54 11.41 3.87 -7.85
N HIS A 55 11.41 4.66 -8.93
CA HIS A 55 10.29 4.71 -9.86
C HIS A 55 10.03 3.33 -10.50
N VAL A 56 11.07 2.64 -10.96
CA VAL A 56 10.92 1.29 -11.55
C VAL A 56 10.43 0.30 -10.49
N LEU A 57 10.95 0.38 -9.27
CA LEU A 57 10.54 -0.49 -8.16
C LEU A 57 9.05 -0.32 -7.83
N LEU A 58 8.57 0.91 -7.68
CA LEU A 58 7.17 1.20 -7.38
C LEU A 58 6.23 0.87 -8.55
N LEU A 59 6.71 1.04 -9.78
CA LEU A 59 5.96 0.67 -10.97
C LEU A 59 5.72 -0.84 -11.01
N ASP A 60 6.76 -1.64 -10.76
CA ASP A 60 6.64 -3.10 -10.68
C ASP A 60 5.75 -3.54 -9.53
N LEU A 61 5.86 -2.87 -8.38
CA LEU A 61 5.04 -3.16 -7.21
C LEU A 61 3.54 -3.03 -7.52
N ILE A 62 3.13 -1.94 -8.18
CA ILE A 62 1.72 -1.72 -8.56
C ILE A 62 1.29 -2.73 -9.62
N LYS A 63 2.12 -2.97 -10.64
CA LYS A 63 1.80 -3.91 -11.73
C LYS A 63 1.57 -5.33 -11.24
N LYS A 64 2.41 -5.81 -10.31
CA LYS A 64 2.37 -7.19 -9.82
C LYS A 64 1.37 -7.37 -8.67
N GLY A 65 1.22 -6.36 -7.81
CA GLY A 65 0.52 -6.51 -6.54
C GLY A 65 -0.88 -5.91 -6.46
N HIS A 66 -1.21 -4.93 -7.30
CA HIS A 66 -2.47 -4.22 -7.15
C HIS A 66 -3.54 -4.78 -8.10
N LYS A 67 -4.67 -5.27 -7.55
CA LYS A 67 -5.84 -5.74 -8.34
C LYS A 67 -6.42 -4.72 -9.34
N ARG A 68 -6.09 -3.44 -9.18
CA ARG A 68 -6.54 -2.31 -10.00
C ARG A 68 -5.35 -1.60 -10.66
N ALA A 69 -4.27 -2.34 -10.93
CA ALA A 69 -3.05 -1.81 -11.53
C ALA A 69 -3.34 -1.05 -12.84
N ALA A 70 -4.15 -1.65 -13.72
CA ALA A 70 -4.52 -1.05 -15.01
C ALA A 70 -5.21 0.31 -14.84
N GLU A 71 -6.09 0.46 -13.84
CA GLU A 71 -6.81 1.70 -13.58
C GLU A 71 -5.92 2.77 -12.92
N LYS A 72 -5.03 2.36 -12.02
CA LYS A 72 -4.08 3.26 -11.37
C LYS A 72 -3.04 3.78 -12.39
N ILE A 73 -2.50 2.91 -13.23
CA ILE A 73 -1.53 3.26 -14.29
C ILE A 73 -2.21 4.06 -15.42
N GLY A 74 -3.42 3.66 -15.81
CA GLY A 74 -4.17 4.28 -16.91
C GLY A 74 -3.36 4.32 -18.20
N ARG A 75 -3.19 5.53 -18.77
CA ARG A 75 -2.41 5.78 -20.01
C ARG A 75 -0.89 5.84 -19.79
N GLY A 76 -0.42 5.59 -18.57
CA GLY A 76 1.00 5.58 -18.22
C GLY A 76 1.34 6.50 -17.06
N VAL A 77 2.38 6.09 -16.34
CA VAL A 77 2.95 6.81 -15.19
C VAL A 77 4.03 7.77 -15.69
N LYS A 78 3.99 9.01 -15.20
CA LYS A 78 5.05 10.01 -15.38
C LYS A 78 6.13 9.83 -14.31
N GLY A 79 5.72 9.54 -13.08
CA GLY A 79 6.61 9.29 -11.96
C GLY A 79 5.85 9.12 -10.66
N PHE A 80 6.60 8.90 -9.58
CA PHE A 80 6.07 8.83 -8.22
C PHE A 80 6.56 9.98 -7.37
N GLN A 81 5.71 10.46 -6.47
CA GLN A 81 6.03 11.51 -5.52
C GLN A 81 5.64 11.08 -4.12
N VAL A 82 6.39 11.52 -3.12
CA VAL A 82 5.96 11.41 -1.72
C VAL A 82 5.22 12.68 -1.36
N ARG A 83 3.98 12.58 -0.85
CA ARG A 83 3.25 13.74 -0.33
C ARG A 83 2.61 13.42 1.01
N TYR A 84 2.19 14.47 1.72
CA TYR A 84 1.38 14.29 2.91
C TYR A 84 -0.04 13.86 2.51
N TRP A 85 -0.48 12.76 3.11
CA TRP A 85 -1.85 12.28 3.04
C TRP A 85 -2.68 13.02 4.10
N CYS A 86 -3.30 14.12 3.72
CA CYS A 86 -4.18 14.86 4.62
C CYS A 86 -5.60 14.26 4.54
N ASN A 87 -6.00 13.48 5.56
CA ASN A 87 -7.29 12.79 5.56
C ASN A 87 -8.28 13.27 6.64
N SER A 88 -8.00 14.40 7.29
CA SER A 88 -8.92 14.96 8.27
C SER A 88 -9.19 16.43 7.98
N ALA A 89 -10.45 16.82 8.16
CA ALA A 89 -10.93 18.20 8.14
C ALA A 89 -10.18 19.13 9.14
N GLU A 90 -9.35 18.56 10.02
CA GLU A 90 -8.52 19.28 11.00
C GLU A 90 -7.00 19.25 10.70
N GLY A 91 -6.55 18.81 9.52
CA GLY A 91 -5.22 19.13 8.99
C GLY A 91 -3.99 18.57 9.74
N LYS A 92 -4.15 17.64 10.69
CA LYS A 92 -3.08 17.27 11.66
C LYS A 92 -2.38 15.92 11.42
N THR A 93 -2.65 15.21 10.33
CA THR A 93 -1.94 13.94 10.07
C THR A 93 -0.76 14.17 9.14
N ASN A 94 0.46 14.24 9.69
CA ASN A 94 1.73 14.28 8.94
C ASN A 94 2.07 12.91 8.31
N ALA A 95 1.05 12.11 7.97
CA ALA A 95 1.24 10.81 7.35
C ALA A 95 1.72 11.02 5.92
N ARG A 96 2.84 10.40 5.56
CA ARG A 96 3.35 10.43 4.19
C ARG A 96 2.74 9.27 3.41
N ALA A 97 2.50 9.48 2.12
CA ALA A 97 2.07 8.44 1.19
C ALA A 97 2.75 8.65 -0.16
N PHE A 98 2.85 7.55 -0.92
CA PHE A 98 3.28 7.63 -2.31
C PHE A 98 2.08 7.98 -3.19
N PHE A 99 2.29 8.93 -4.08
CA PHE A 99 1.34 9.37 -5.09
C PHE A 99 1.92 9.06 -6.46
N LEU A 100 1.11 8.40 -7.28
CA LEU A 100 1.36 8.14 -8.69
C LEU A 100 0.92 9.38 -9.47
N VAL A 101 1.83 9.96 -10.24
CA VAL A 101 1.53 11.04 -11.17
C VAL A 101 1.46 10.43 -12.58
N ARG A 102 0.28 10.50 -13.19
CA ARG A 102 0.05 10.00 -14.56
C ARG A 102 0.62 10.97 -15.59
N LYS A 103 0.80 10.51 -16.83
CA LYS A 103 1.27 11.36 -17.96
C LYS A 103 0.36 12.57 -18.23
N ASN A 104 -0.93 12.46 -17.96
CA ASN A 104 -1.90 13.55 -18.08
C ASN A 104 -1.88 14.53 -16.89
N GLY A 105 -0.97 14.38 -15.93
CA GLY A 105 -0.88 15.22 -14.73
C GLY A 105 -1.86 14.85 -13.62
N SER A 106 -2.78 13.90 -13.83
CA SER A 106 -3.64 13.37 -12.77
C SER A 106 -2.80 12.67 -11.71
N VAL A 107 -3.15 12.90 -10.45
CA VAL A 107 -2.45 12.35 -9.29
C VAL A 107 -3.36 11.37 -8.58
N GLU A 108 -2.81 10.24 -8.19
CA GLU A 108 -3.55 9.13 -7.59
C GLU A 108 -2.74 8.57 -6.43
N ASP A 109 -3.37 8.35 -5.27
CA ASP A 109 -2.69 7.68 -4.17
C ASP A 109 -2.60 6.18 -4.41
N PHE A 110 -1.50 5.59 -3.95
CA PHE A 110 -1.40 4.14 -3.87
C PHE A 110 -0.79 3.71 -2.54
N SER A 111 -1.35 2.63 -1.98
CA SER A 111 -0.84 2.02 -0.76
C SER A 111 0.12 0.89 -1.13
N TYR A 112 1.39 1.04 -0.79
CA TYR A 112 2.40 0.01 -1.04
C TYR A 112 2.11 -1.29 -0.26
N LEU A 113 1.57 -1.20 0.96
CA LEU A 113 1.20 -2.38 1.77
C LEU A 113 0.16 -3.25 1.08
N LYS A 114 -0.86 -2.65 0.42
CA LYS A 114 -1.87 -3.40 -0.34
C LYS A 114 -1.29 -4.10 -1.57
N SER A 115 -0.26 -3.50 -2.16
CA SER A 115 0.42 -4.08 -3.31
C SER A 115 1.34 -5.21 -2.88
N LEU A 116 2.06 -5.05 -1.77
CA LEU A 116 2.86 -6.12 -1.18
C LEU A 116 2.00 -7.30 -0.72
N ASP A 117 0.82 -7.07 -0.15
CA ASP A 117 -0.11 -8.12 0.26
C ASP A 117 -0.55 -9.00 -0.93
N GLY A 118 -0.74 -8.40 -2.11
CA GLY A 118 -1.03 -9.14 -3.34
C GLY A 118 0.14 -9.95 -3.89
N ILE A 119 1.38 -9.57 -3.55
CA ILE A 119 2.61 -10.23 -4.02
C ILE A 119 3.10 -11.29 -3.02
N PHE A 120 2.97 -10.99 -1.73
CA PHE A 120 3.42 -11.83 -0.62
C PHE A 120 2.23 -12.17 0.29
N PRO A 121 1.23 -12.94 -0.20
CA PRO A 121 0.01 -13.22 0.55
C PRO A 121 0.28 -13.92 1.90
N ASN A 122 1.37 -14.68 2.00
CA ASN A 122 1.74 -15.43 3.20
C ASN A 122 2.47 -14.61 4.28
N SER A 123 2.87 -13.37 3.97
CA SER A 123 3.75 -12.58 4.85
C SER A 123 3.01 -11.77 5.93
N ARG A 124 1.68 -11.84 5.97
CA ARG A 124 0.82 -11.16 6.97
C ARG A 124 1.20 -9.69 7.20
N ILE A 125 1.66 -8.99 6.15
CA ILE A 125 2.11 -7.59 6.21
C ILE A 125 0.97 -6.68 6.65
N LEU A 126 -0.20 -6.91 6.06
CA LEU A 126 -1.45 -6.37 6.53
C LEU A 126 -1.98 -7.34 7.60
N SER A 127 -1.40 -7.34 8.79
CA SER A 127 -2.09 -7.92 9.94
C SER A 127 -3.46 -7.24 9.98
N SER A 128 -4.51 -8.01 9.65
CA SER A 128 -5.89 -7.56 9.65
C SER A 128 -6.12 -6.77 10.93
N LYS A 129 -6.17 -5.44 10.84
CA LYS A 129 -6.85 -4.68 11.90
C LYS A 129 -8.26 -5.27 11.87
N PRO A 130 -8.78 -5.85 12.97
CA PRO A 130 -10.18 -6.21 13.00
C PRO A 130 -10.93 -4.94 12.62
N SER A 131 -11.73 -5.04 11.56
CA SER A 131 -12.60 -3.97 11.11
C SER A 131 -13.30 -3.40 12.33
N ALA A 132 -13.08 -2.12 12.61
CA ALA A 132 -13.93 -1.41 13.57
C ALA A 132 -15.39 -1.73 13.20
N PRO A 133 -16.25 -2.11 14.17
CA PRO A 133 -17.61 -2.45 13.86
C PRO A 133 -18.27 -1.26 13.14
N LYS A 134 -18.78 -1.53 11.94
CA LYS A 134 -19.65 -0.64 11.19
C LYS A 134 -20.96 -0.49 11.98
N ASN A 135 -21.01 0.43 12.94
CA ASN A 135 -22.30 0.86 13.47
C ASN A 135 -22.91 1.83 12.44
N GLY A 136 -23.95 1.33 11.79
CA GLY A 136 -24.54 1.86 10.57
C GLY A 136 -25.20 3.23 10.70
N HIS A 137 -25.36 3.84 9.52
CA HIS A 137 -26.25 4.95 9.25
C HIS A 137 -27.70 4.62 9.61
N GLY A 138 -28.41 5.57 10.22
CA GLY A 138 -29.86 5.57 10.35
C GLY A 138 -30.34 6.98 10.63
N GLY A 139 -30.58 7.76 9.58
CA GLY A 139 -31.23 9.06 9.70
C GLY A 139 -32.72 8.92 9.99
N GLY A 140 -33.31 9.98 10.53
CA GLY A 140 -34.74 10.25 10.37
C GLY A 140 -35.57 10.31 11.65
N ARG A 141 -35.99 11.55 11.97
CA ARG A 141 -37.36 11.94 12.32
C ARG A 141 -38.07 11.20 13.46
N GLY A 142 -38.09 11.88 14.61
CA GLY A 142 -39.33 12.21 15.33
C GLY A 142 -40.03 11.11 16.14
N ILE A 143 -40.95 11.60 16.97
CA ILE A 143 -42.03 10.91 17.70
C ILE A 143 -41.74 10.57 19.19
N VAL A 144 -42.12 11.57 20.01
CA VAL A 144 -42.84 11.53 21.30
C VAL A 144 -42.81 10.29 22.22
N LYS A 145 -42.60 10.63 23.51
CA LYS A 145 -43.28 10.13 24.75
C LYS A 145 -43.29 8.62 25.00
N LYS A 146 -42.88 8.19 26.20
CA LYS A 146 -43.78 7.72 27.29
C LYS A 146 -43.01 7.21 28.54
N HIS A 147 -43.23 7.89 29.68
CA HIS A 147 -43.43 7.39 31.06
C HIS A 147 -42.31 6.67 31.85
N GLY A 148 -42.24 7.09 33.13
CA GLY A 148 -41.66 6.36 34.28
C GLY A 148 -40.57 7.20 34.95
N GLY A 149 -40.76 7.93 36.05
CA GLY A 149 -41.59 7.65 37.22
C GLY A 149 -40.67 7.32 38.40
N ARG A 150 -40.87 8.01 39.54
CA ARG A 150 -40.12 7.97 40.83
C ARG A 150 -38.93 8.94 40.86
N GLY A 151 -39.02 10.13 41.44
CA GLY A 151 -39.69 10.48 42.69
C GLY A 151 -38.71 10.29 43.86
N ARG A 152 -38.02 11.37 44.25
CA ARG A 152 -37.48 11.55 45.60
C ARG A 152 -37.45 13.04 45.89
N GLY A 153 -38.55 13.51 46.49
CA GLY A 153 -38.63 14.80 47.13
C GLY A 153 -37.83 14.81 48.43
N ARG A 154 -37.22 15.96 48.67
CA ARG A 154 -36.76 16.57 49.93
C ARG A 154 -37.25 15.92 51.23
N LYS A 155 -36.31 15.73 52.16
CA LYS A 155 -36.27 16.49 53.41
C LYS A 155 -34.83 16.62 53.88
#